data_AF-A0A922D1W5-F1
#
_entry.id   AF-A0A922D1W5-F1
#
_cell.length_a   1.000
_cell.length_b   1.000
_cell.length_c   1.000
_cell.angle_alpha   90.00
_cell.angle_beta   90.00
_cell.angle_gamma   90.00
#
_symmetry.space_group_name_H-M   'P 1'
#
loop_
_entity.id
_entity.type
_entity.pdbx_description
1 polymer ?
#
loop_
_entity_poly.entity_id
_entity_poly.type
_entity_poly.pdbx_seq_one_letter_code
_entity_poly.pdbx_strand_id
1 'polypeptide(L)'
;MEPEQVEGMAMMYESPEDIELYPALLAERALPGAALGPTLACLMASQLLRWRRADRFWYENTVHPGAFTEEQLLEIRKATLSRIICDHGEEVHEIQPNAFLLAGHGNEMTECANIPFPNLNVWTDASCARKQYTHQKTLFTPDHVDSYFDW
;
A
#
# COMPACT_ATOMS: atom_id res chain seq x y z
N MET A 1 13.66 3.67 -26.87
CA MET A 1 12.64 3.45 -27.90
C MET A 1 13.19 2.44 -28.89
N GLU A 2 12.38 1.46 -29.28
CA GLU A 2 12.72 0.54 -30.35
C GLU A 2 12.58 1.20 -31.74
N PRO A 3 13.34 0.76 -32.76
CA PRO A 3 13.30 1.39 -34.08
C PRO A 3 11.89 1.47 -34.70
N GLU A 4 11.09 0.44 -34.54
CA GLU A 4 9.70 0.39 -35.02
C GLU A 4 8.82 1.48 -34.38
N GLN A 5 9.01 1.75 -33.09
CA GLN A 5 8.27 2.81 -32.37
C GLN A 5 8.69 4.20 -32.87
N VAL A 6 9.98 4.40 -33.17
CA VAL A 6 10.49 5.66 -33.75
C VAL A 6 9.87 5.90 -35.13
N GLU A 7 9.84 4.87 -35.98
CA GLU A 7 9.27 4.95 -37.32
C GLU A 7 7.76 5.25 -37.28
N GLY A 8 7.01 4.55 -36.41
CA GLY A 8 5.58 4.80 -36.22
C GLY A 8 5.29 6.23 -35.75
N MET A 9 6.11 6.79 -34.86
CA MET A 9 5.97 8.19 -34.44
C MET A 9 6.30 9.17 -35.57
N ALA A 10 7.37 8.94 -36.33
CA ALA A 10 7.76 9.78 -37.45
C ALA A 10 6.73 9.80 -38.60
N MET A 11 5.88 8.77 -38.71
CA MET A 11 4.77 8.76 -39.67
C MET A 11 3.56 9.58 -39.20
N MET A 12 3.37 9.76 -37.90
CA MET A 12 2.18 10.38 -37.32
C MET A 12 2.39 11.86 -36.95
N TYR A 13 3.62 12.24 -36.59
CA TYR A 13 3.96 13.59 -36.15
C TYR A 13 4.97 14.22 -37.12
N GLU A 14 4.80 15.51 -37.42
CA GLU A 14 5.73 16.26 -38.27
C GLU A 14 7.05 16.53 -37.55
N SER A 15 6.99 16.84 -36.25
CA SER A 15 8.15 17.07 -35.39
C SER A 15 8.08 16.24 -34.09
N PRO A 16 9.22 15.80 -33.53
CA PRO A 16 9.25 15.15 -32.21
C PRO A 16 8.63 15.99 -31.08
N GLU A 17 8.64 17.32 -31.21
CA GLU A 17 8.07 18.28 -30.28
C GLU A 17 6.53 18.27 -30.28
N ASP A 18 5.91 17.73 -31.32
CA ASP A 18 4.45 17.60 -31.44
C ASP A 18 3.92 16.32 -30.78
N ILE A 19 4.80 15.39 -30.39
CA ILE A 19 4.43 14.13 -29.76
C ILE A 19 3.86 14.41 -28.37
N GLU A 20 2.63 13.97 -28.09
CA GLU A 20 2.09 14.11 -26.75
C GLU A 20 2.91 13.32 -25.73
N LEU A 21 2.92 13.83 -24.50
CA LEU A 21 3.70 13.23 -23.42
C LEU A 21 3.38 11.73 -23.24
N TYR A 22 2.11 11.33 -23.21
CA TYR A 22 1.73 9.95 -22.90
C TYR A 22 2.30 8.90 -23.89
N PRO A 23 2.10 9.01 -25.23
CA PRO A 23 2.71 8.09 -26.17
C PRO A 23 4.25 8.15 -26.14
N ALA A 24 4.85 9.34 -25.95
CA ALA A 24 6.30 9.46 -25.79
C ALA A 24 6.81 8.64 -24.59
N LEU A 25 6.15 8.76 -23.43
CA LEU A 25 6.53 8.04 -22.21
C LEU A 25 6.43 6.51 -22.37
N LEU A 26 5.40 6.01 -23.03
CA LEU A 26 5.22 4.57 -23.25
C LEU A 26 6.21 3.98 -24.27
N ALA A 27 6.71 4.81 -25.19
CA ALA A 27 7.68 4.38 -26.19
C ALA A 27 9.13 4.37 -25.68
N GLU A 28 9.39 4.91 -24.48
CA GLU A 28 10.72 4.82 -23.88
C GLU A 28 11.07 3.38 -23.51
N ARG A 29 12.36 3.04 -23.62
CA ARG A 29 12.85 1.76 -23.08
C ARG A 29 12.84 1.86 -21.56
N ALA A 30 12.33 0.83 -20.90
CA ALA A 30 12.36 0.75 -19.45
C ALA A 30 13.81 0.75 -18.92
N LEU A 31 14.01 1.35 -17.75
CA LEU A 31 15.28 1.26 -17.03
C LEU A 31 15.57 -0.20 -16.61
N PRO A 32 16.84 -0.61 -16.47
CA PRO A 32 17.16 -1.97 -16.03
C PRO A 32 16.48 -2.34 -14.71
N GLY A 33 15.68 -3.41 -14.73
CA GLY A 33 14.93 -3.88 -13.55
C GLY A 33 13.69 -3.05 -13.19
N ALA A 34 13.31 -2.07 -14.01
CA ALA A 34 12.11 -1.26 -13.80
C ALA A 34 11.06 -1.52 -14.88
N ALA A 35 9.82 -1.13 -14.60
CA ALA A 35 8.74 -1.11 -15.60
C ALA A 35 8.67 0.22 -16.38
N LEU A 36 9.41 1.24 -15.96
CA LEU A 36 9.27 2.61 -16.45
C LEU A 36 10.51 3.08 -17.21
N GLY A 37 10.29 3.87 -18.26
CA GLY A 37 11.34 4.63 -18.93
C GLY A 37 11.89 5.79 -18.08
N PRO A 38 13.04 6.36 -18.46
CA PRO A 38 13.72 7.42 -17.71
C PRO A 38 12.85 8.66 -17.44
N THR A 39 12.06 9.12 -18.41
CA THR A 39 11.25 10.34 -18.25
C THR A 39 10.10 10.10 -17.29
N LEU A 40 9.36 8.99 -17.46
CA LEU A 40 8.25 8.66 -16.55
C LEU A 40 8.77 8.38 -15.13
N ALA A 41 9.92 7.71 -14.99
CA ALA A 41 10.56 7.49 -13.70
C ALA A 41 10.90 8.82 -13.01
N CYS A 42 11.47 9.79 -13.74
CA CYS A 42 11.79 11.12 -13.21
C CYS A 42 10.51 11.87 -12.75
N LEU A 43 9.49 11.92 -13.61
CA LEU A 43 8.22 12.58 -13.30
C LEU A 43 7.54 11.96 -12.09
N MET A 44 7.42 10.63 -12.04
CA MET A 44 6.79 9.92 -10.93
C MET A 44 7.58 10.09 -9.63
N ALA A 45 8.91 9.95 -9.65
CA ALA A 45 9.72 10.13 -8.45
C ALA A 45 9.60 11.55 -7.88
N SER A 46 9.65 12.56 -8.76
CA SER A 46 9.43 13.96 -8.36
C SER A 46 8.07 14.16 -7.70
N GLN A 47 7.01 13.60 -8.29
CA GLN A 47 5.65 13.74 -7.77
C GLN A 47 5.46 13.01 -6.43
N LEU A 48 5.92 11.77 -6.32
CA LEU A 48 5.85 10.98 -5.09
C LEU A 48 6.62 11.65 -3.95
N LEU A 49 7.80 12.22 -4.23
CA LEU A 49 8.58 12.96 -3.24
C LEU A 49 7.85 14.22 -2.77
N ARG A 50 7.19 14.94 -3.67
CA ARG A 50 6.38 16.13 -3.33
C ARG A 50 5.20 15.75 -2.46
N TRP A 51 4.46 14.70 -2.81
CA TRP A 51 3.35 14.21 -1.98
C TRP A 51 3.81 13.81 -0.59
N ARG A 52 4.88 13.00 -0.49
CA ARG A 52 5.44 12.62 0.80
C ARG A 52 5.83 13.81 1.67
N ARG A 53 6.48 14.83 1.09
CA ARG A 53 6.96 16.02 1.82
C ARG A 53 5.84 16.99 2.18
N ALA A 54 4.81 17.09 1.35
CA ALA A 54 3.69 18.00 1.55
C ALA A 54 2.65 17.43 2.52
N ASP A 55 2.66 16.11 2.76
CA ASP A 55 1.75 15.47 3.67
C ASP A 55 2.19 15.63 5.13
N ARG A 56 1.48 16.50 5.85
CA ARG A 56 1.68 16.70 7.29
C ARG A 56 1.49 15.41 8.09
N PHE A 57 0.65 14.51 7.62
CA PHE A 57 0.30 13.24 8.25
C PHE A 57 0.97 12.04 7.58
N TRP A 58 2.02 12.26 6.77
CA TRP A 58 2.86 11.18 6.30
C TRP A 58 3.27 10.30 7.49
N TYR A 59 3.08 8.98 7.38
CA TYR A 59 3.13 8.11 8.56
C TYR A 59 4.47 8.15 9.31
N GLU A 60 5.58 8.43 8.64
CA GLU A 60 6.91 8.56 9.28
C GLU A 60 7.20 9.97 9.81
N ASN A 61 6.29 10.92 9.64
CA ASN A 61 6.47 12.27 10.14
C ASN A 61 6.25 12.30 11.66
N THR A 62 7.27 12.74 12.39
CA THR A 62 7.26 12.76 13.87
C THR A 62 6.83 14.10 14.47
N VAL A 63 6.60 15.13 13.65
CA VAL A 63 6.46 16.51 14.12
C VAL A 63 5.02 16.89 14.49
N HIS A 64 4.02 16.06 14.15
CA HIS A 64 2.61 16.37 14.41
C HIS A 64 2.05 15.65 15.67
N PRO A 65 0.99 16.18 16.31
CA PRO A 65 0.43 15.59 17.55
C PRO A 65 -0.14 14.17 17.41
N GLY A 66 -0.35 13.71 16.18
CA GLY A 66 -0.85 12.36 15.88
C GLY A 66 0.22 11.45 15.29
N ALA A 67 1.50 11.82 15.42
CA ALA A 67 2.60 11.00 14.92
C ALA A 67 2.61 9.65 15.63
N PHE A 68 2.93 8.60 14.87
CA PHE A 68 3.12 7.27 15.44
C PHE A 68 4.33 7.24 16.37
N THR A 69 4.25 6.42 17.41
CA THR A 69 5.43 6.11 18.25
C THR A 69 6.43 5.27 17.46
N GLU A 70 7.66 5.19 17.94
CA GLU A 70 8.68 4.34 17.32
C GLU A 70 8.25 2.86 17.27
N GLU A 71 7.65 2.35 18.34
CA GLU A 71 7.09 0.99 18.40
C GLU A 71 6.00 0.77 17.36
N GLN A 72 5.10 1.74 17.19
CA GLN A 72 4.06 1.70 16.17
C GLN A 72 4.64 1.71 14.75
N LEU A 73 5.68 2.51 14.48
CA LEU A 73 6.37 2.53 13.19
C LEU A 73 7.06 1.20 12.87
N LEU A 74 7.65 0.54 13.88
CA LEU A 74 8.24 -0.78 13.70
C LEU A 74 7.20 -1.83 13.30
N GLU A 75 5.99 -1.76 13.85
CA GLU A 75 4.90 -2.66 13.46
C GLU A 75 4.33 -2.32 12.07
N ILE A 76 4.15 -1.04 11.72
CA ILE A 76 3.71 -0.61 10.38
C ILE A 76 4.66 -1.14 9.30
N ARG A 77 5.97 -1.11 9.54
CA ARG A 77 6.99 -1.58 8.56
C ARG A 77 6.93 -3.08 8.29
N LYS A 78 6.26 -3.88 9.13
CA LYS A 78 6.04 -5.32 8.89
C LYS A 78 4.86 -5.57 7.94
N ALA A 79 4.02 -4.57 7.68
CA ALA A 79 2.88 -4.74 6.79
C ALA A 79 3.32 -5.07 5.37
N THR A 80 2.69 -6.08 4.77
CA THR A 80 2.90 -6.48 3.37
C THR A 80 1.57 -6.55 2.66
N LEU A 81 1.56 -6.31 1.34
CA LEU A 81 0.35 -6.48 0.55
C LEU A 81 -0.13 -7.95 0.55
N SER A 82 0.81 -8.90 0.55
CA SER A 82 0.50 -10.32 0.66
C SER A 82 -0.27 -10.65 1.93
N ARG A 83 0.11 -10.03 3.07
CA ARG A 83 -0.62 -10.19 4.33
C ARG A 83 -2.05 -9.66 4.23
N ILE A 84 -2.23 -8.47 3.64
CA ILE A 84 -3.56 -7.86 3.43
C ILE A 84 -4.44 -8.77 2.56
N ILE A 85 -3.89 -9.33 1.50
CA ILE A 85 -4.62 -10.26 0.62
C ILE A 85 -4.99 -11.54 1.37
N CYS A 86 -4.08 -12.11 2.17
CA CYS A 86 -4.38 -13.27 3.00
C CYS A 86 -5.51 -13.04 4.02
N ASP A 87 -5.56 -11.87 4.65
CA ASP A 87 -6.55 -11.58 5.70
C ASP A 87 -7.95 -11.28 5.15
N HIS A 88 -8.06 -10.92 3.87
CA HIS A 88 -9.32 -10.46 3.25
C HIS A 88 -9.75 -11.26 2.01
N GLY A 89 -8.89 -12.13 1.48
CA GLY A 89 -9.22 -13.01 0.36
C GLY A 89 -9.96 -14.25 0.83
N GLU A 90 -11.15 -14.50 0.28
CA GLU A 90 -12.03 -15.60 0.70
C GLU A 90 -11.38 -16.99 0.53
N GLU A 91 -10.62 -17.19 -0.56
CA GLU A 91 -9.98 -18.47 -0.90
C GLU A 91 -8.45 -18.34 -1.06
N VAL A 92 -7.83 -17.39 -0.35
CA VAL A 92 -6.38 -17.21 -0.37
C VAL A 92 -5.76 -17.92 0.84
N HIS A 93 -5.21 -19.10 0.61
CA HIS A 93 -4.49 -19.86 1.64
C HIS A 93 -2.97 -19.82 1.50
N GLU A 94 -2.50 -19.54 0.28
CA GLU A 94 -1.08 -19.49 -0.07
C GLU A 94 -0.83 -18.32 -1.02
N ILE A 95 0.26 -17.58 -0.79
CA ILE A 95 0.70 -16.47 -1.64
C ILE A 95 2.20 -16.27 -1.49
N GLN A 96 2.85 -15.68 -2.49
CA GLN A 96 4.24 -15.26 -2.38
C GLN A 96 4.41 -14.06 -1.41
N PRO A 97 5.49 -13.99 -0.62
CA PRO A 97 5.71 -12.90 0.34
C PRO A 97 5.75 -11.48 -0.26
N ASN A 98 6.27 -11.33 -1.48
CA ASN A 98 6.29 -10.06 -2.21
C ASN A 98 5.26 -10.08 -3.35
N ALA A 99 4.04 -9.60 -3.08
CA ALA A 99 2.92 -9.64 -4.03
C ALA A 99 3.17 -8.93 -5.38
N PHE A 100 4.09 -7.96 -5.45
CA PHE A 100 4.42 -7.26 -6.71
C PHE A 100 5.40 -8.02 -7.60
N LEU A 101 6.04 -9.06 -7.07
CA LEU A 101 6.95 -9.91 -7.82
C LEU A 101 6.25 -11.24 -8.16
N LEU A 102 6.64 -11.81 -9.29
CA LEU A 102 6.22 -13.17 -9.63
C LEU A 102 6.76 -14.15 -8.58
N ALA A 103 6.01 -15.23 -8.36
CA ALA A 103 6.48 -16.34 -7.54
C ALA A 103 7.73 -16.97 -8.19
N GLY A 104 8.75 -17.27 -7.39
CA GLY A 104 10.02 -17.77 -7.88
C GLY A 104 11.06 -17.93 -6.78
N HIS A 105 12.32 -18.11 -7.15
CA HIS A 105 13.38 -18.29 -6.17
C HIS A 105 13.52 -17.07 -5.25
N GLY A 106 13.44 -17.28 -3.93
CA GLY A 106 13.48 -16.22 -2.92
C GLY A 106 12.14 -15.46 -2.75
N ASN A 107 11.11 -15.87 -3.47
CA ASN A 107 9.74 -15.36 -3.38
C ASN A 107 8.75 -16.50 -3.66
N GLU A 108 9.04 -17.67 -3.11
CA GLU A 108 8.23 -18.87 -3.30
C GLU A 108 6.85 -18.68 -2.66
N MET A 109 5.87 -19.45 -3.13
CA MET A 109 4.56 -19.49 -2.49
C MET A 109 4.71 -20.01 -1.06
N THR A 110 3.97 -19.42 -0.12
CA THR A 110 3.94 -19.85 1.26
C THR A 110 2.55 -19.69 1.86
N GLU A 111 2.24 -20.52 2.85
CA GLU A 111 0.96 -20.43 3.55
C GLU A 111 0.80 -19.07 4.21
N CYS A 112 -0.42 -18.52 4.17
CA CYS A 112 -0.75 -17.24 4.79
C CYS A 112 -0.38 -17.17 6.28
N ALA A 113 -0.39 -18.32 6.98
CA ALA A 113 0.03 -18.42 8.37
C ALA A 113 1.50 -18.06 8.60
N ASN A 114 2.36 -18.23 7.59
CA ASN A 114 3.79 -17.89 7.65
C ASN A 114 4.06 -16.42 7.32
N ILE A 115 3.05 -15.67 6.85
CA ILE A 115 3.20 -14.25 6.55
C ILE A 115 2.89 -13.43 7.82
N PRO A 116 3.88 -12.70 8.35
CA PRO A 116 3.74 -12.01 9.63
C PRO A 116 2.67 -10.91 9.58
N PHE A 117 1.96 -10.74 10.69
CA PHE A 117 1.01 -9.65 10.91
C PHE A 117 1.62 -8.59 11.83
N PRO A 118 1.38 -7.28 11.58
CA PRO A 118 1.74 -6.22 12.52
C PRO A 118 1.11 -6.43 13.91
N ASN A 119 1.89 -6.32 14.98
CA ASN A 119 1.36 -6.46 16.34
C ASN A 119 0.57 -5.21 16.76
N LEU A 120 -0.76 -5.26 16.64
CA LEU A 120 -1.63 -4.13 16.99
C LEU A 120 -1.71 -3.81 18.48
N ASN A 121 -1.13 -4.64 19.36
CA ASN A 121 -1.12 -4.36 20.79
C ASN A 121 -0.35 -3.07 21.14
N VAL A 122 0.54 -2.58 20.27
CA VAL A 122 1.23 -1.30 20.49
C VAL A 122 0.33 -0.06 20.33
N TRP A 123 -0.95 -0.25 19.94
CA TRP A 123 -1.99 0.78 19.94
C TRP A 123 -2.95 0.69 21.12
N THR A 124 -2.75 -0.24 22.07
CA THR A 124 -3.68 -0.39 23.20
C THR A 124 -3.71 0.86 24.06
N ASP A 125 -4.91 1.40 24.29
CA ASP A 125 -5.12 2.52 25.19
C ASP A 125 -5.30 2.03 26.63
N ALA A 126 -4.31 2.33 27.49
CA ALA A 126 -4.36 2.03 28.91
C ALA A 126 -5.49 2.75 29.67
N SER A 127 -6.08 3.80 29.09
CA SER A 127 -7.25 4.49 29.61
C SER A 127 -8.54 3.67 29.43
N CYS A 128 -8.64 2.88 28.36
CA CYS A 128 -9.77 1.98 28.09
C CYS A 128 -9.76 0.77 29.04
N ALA A 129 -8.58 0.21 29.33
CA ALA A 129 -8.46 -0.89 30.29
C ALA A 129 -8.90 -0.52 31.72
N ARG A 130 -8.78 0.76 32.11
CA ARG A 130 -9.18 1.26 33.44
C ARG A 130 -10.68 1.45 33.63
N LYS A 131 -11.49 1.45 32.56
CA LYS A 131 -12.94 1.69 32.64
C LYS A 131 -13.78 0.42 32.86
N GLN A 132 -13.16 -0.77 32.97
CA GLN A 132 -13.89 -2.03 33.12
C GLN A 132 -14.17 -2.49 34.58
N TYR A 133 -13.92 -1.67 35.61
CA TYR A 133 -14.27 -2.01 37.00
C TYR A 133 -14.85 -0.82 37.78
N THR A 134 -15.96 -0.24 37.31
CA THR A 134 -16.81 0.64 38.17
C THR A 134 -18.26 0.79 37.71
N HIS A 135 -18.77 -0.08 36.81
CA HIS A 135 -20.21 -0.23 36.65
C HIS A 135 -20.71 -1.40 37.48
N GLN A 136 -21.20 -1.04 38.67
CA GLN A 136 -22.04 -1.82 39.54
C GLN A 136 -23.08 -2.58 38.70
N LYS A 137 -23.16 -3.91 38.88
CA LYS A 137 -24.17 -4.80 38.29
C LYS A 137 -25.56 -4.16 38.42
N THR A 138 -26.10 -3.66 37.32
CA THR A 138 -27.54 -3.58 37.10
C THR A 138 -27.84 -4.43 35.89
N LEU A 139 -28.68 -5.42 36.11
CA LEU A 139 -29.04 -6.50 35.18
C LEU A 139 -29.69 -5.90 33.93
N PHE A 140 -29.11 -6.12 32.76
CA PHE A 140 -29.80 -5.95 31.48
C PHE A 140 -30.31 -7.32 31.04
N THR A 141 -31.62 -7.46 30.93
CA THR A 141 -32.30 -8.61 30.31
C THR A 141 -32.22 -8.50 28.79
N PRO A 142 -32.17 -9.63 28.06
CA PRO A 142 -31.97 -9.64 26.61
C PRO A 142 -33.31 -9.70 25.87
N ASP A 143 -33.87 -8.55 25.49
CA ASP A 143 -35.02 -8.50 24.55
C ASP A 143 -34.97 -7.23 23.69
N HIS A 144 -34.03 -7.18 22.73
CA HIS A 144 -34.16 -6.53 21.41
C HIS A 144 -32.79 -6.50 20.72
N VAL A 145 -32.51 -7.53 19.94
CA VAL A 145 -31.51 -7.48 18.88
C VAL A 145 -32.26 -7.93 17.65
N ASP A 146 -32.67 -6.98 16.79
CA ASP A 146 -32.90 -7.16 15.36
C ASP A 146 -33.51 -5.89 14.76
N SER A 147 -32.65 -4.95 14.41
CA SER A 147 -32.80 -4.02 13.28
C SER A 147 -31.58 -3.13 13.32
N TYR A 148 -30.73 -3.15 12.30
CA TYR A 148 -29.75 -2.11 11.91
C TYR A 148 -28.52 -2.74 11.25
N PHE A 149 -28.72 -3.59 10.24
CA PHE A 149 -27.71 -3.83 9.20
C PHE A 149 -28.44 -4.23 7.91
N ASP A 150 -29.03 -3.23 7.25
CA ASP A 150 -29.29 -3.26 5.81
C ASP A 150 -28.21 -2.42 5.14
N TRP A 151 -27.31 -3.09 4.42
CA TRP A 151 -26.57 -2.59 3.26
C TRP A 151 -26.36 -3.76 2.29
#